data_AF-D8FF43-F1
#
_entry.id   AF-D8FF43-F1
#
_cell.length_a   1.000
_cell.length_b   1.000
_cell.length_c   1.000
_cell.angle_alpha   90.00
_cell.angle_beta   90.00
_cell.angle_gamma   90.00
#
_symmetry.space_group_name_H-M   'P 1'
#
loop_
_entity.id
_entity.type
_entity.pdbx_description
1 polymer ?
#
loop_
_entity_poly.entity_id
_entity_poly.type
_entity_poly.pdbx_seq_one_letter_code
_entity_poly.pdbx_strand_id
1 'polypeptide(L)'
;LASRFPGTLDEIEQAVNTAGSCKSQEEAAFVLRPEISLPSGLRWLRRRIQYVKEALTILAGLLVTECAPDLESFRNKFRTNRVLIKLREMGREYLPSMPPIVGFGPRSGKRYCHLGFSNN
;
A
#
# COMPACT_ATOMS: atom_id res chain seq x y z
N LEU A 1 0.26 -0.02 -6.33
CA LEU A 1 1.34 -0.42 -5.41
C LEU A 1 2.60 -0.72 -6.21
N ALA A 2 2.61 -1.74 -7.10
CA ALA A 2 3.76 -2.04 -7.97
C ALA A 2 4.06 -0.96 -9.04
N SER A 3 3.10 -0.08 -9.34
CA SER A 3 3.24 0.96 -10.36
C SER A 3 3.78 2.30 -9.85
N ARG A 4 3.63 2.59 -8.55
CA ARG A 4 4.00 3.89 -7.94
C ARG A 4 5.34 3.85 -7.22
N PHE A 5 5.83 2.65 -6.94
CA PHE A 5 7.15 2.41 -6.41
C PHE A 5 7.82 1.33 -7.26
N PRO A 6 9.14 1.43 -7.52
CA PRO A 6 9.88 0.28 -7.99
C PRO A 6 9.82 -0.82 -6.94
N GLY A 7 9.63 -2.05 -7.39
CA GLY A 7 9.58 -3.25 -6.55
C GLY A 7 8.21 -3.93 -6.48
N THR A 8 8.19 -5.08 -5.81
CA THR A 8 6.97 -5.86 -5.61
C THR A 8 6.12 -5.34 -4.44
N LEU A 9 4.85 -5.76 -4.41
CA LEU A 9 3.96 -5.54 -3.27
C LEU A 9 4.56 -6.05 -1.95
N ASP A 10 5.19 -7.21 -2.04
CA ASP A 10 5.84 -7.89 -0.93
C ASP A 10 7.00 -7.06 -0.40
N GLU A 11 7.88 -6.58 -1.28
CA GLU A 11 9.00 -5.69 -0.91
C GLU A 11 8.53 -4.41 -0.22
N ILE A 12 7.41 -3.83 -0.66
CA ILE A 12 6.83 -2.65 -0.01
C ILE A 12 6.32 -3.01 1.39
N GLU A 13 5.60 -4.12 1.54
CA GLU A 13 5.10 -4.58 2.83
C GLU A 13 6.26 -4.91 3.79
N GLN A 14 7.30 -5.58 3.31
CA GLN A 14 8.51 -5.89 4.08
C GLN A 14 9.23 -4.61 4.53
N ALA A 15 9.38 -3.61 3.67
CA ALA A 15 10.00 -2.34 4.05
C ALA A 15 9.23 -1.63 5.19
N VAL A 16 7.89 -1.69 5.18
CA VAL A 16 7.07 -1.14 6.27
C VAL A 16 7.18 -1.99 7.54
N ASN A 17 7.25 -3.32 7.42
CA ASN A 17 7.45 -4.22 8.56
C ASN A 17 8.79 -3.97 9.24
N THR A 18 9.88 -3.91 8.48
CA THR A 18 11.22 -3.60 9.00
C THR A 18 11.22 -2.27 9.74
N ALA A 19 10.52 -1.25 9.22
CA ALA A 19 10.39 0.03 9.92
C ALA A 19 9.63 -0.05 11.25
N GLY A 20 8.67 -0.96 11.37
CA GLY A 20 7.96 -1.22 12.63
C GLY A 20 8.77 -2.06 13.63
N SER A 21 9.75 -2.85 13.16
CA SER A 21 10.61 -3.69 14.01
C SER A 21 11.90 -3.01 14.47
N CYS A 22 12.35 -1.96 13.80
CA CYS A 22 13.53 -1.18 14.20
C CYS A 22 13.19 -0.16 15.31
N LYS A 23 14.23 0.31 16.03
CA LYS A 23 14.06 1.31 17.10
C LYS A 23 13.79 2.70 16.56
N SER A 24 14.20 2.97 15.32
CA SER A 24 13.97 4.24 14.64
C SER A 24 13.83 4.06 13.12
N GLN A 25 13.27 5.09 12.46
CA GLN A 25 13.19 5.10 11.00
C GLN A 25 14.57 5.26 10.36
N GLU A 26 15.51 5.91 11.06
CA GLU A 26 16.90 6.06 10.64
C GLU A 26 17.60 4.70 10.56
N GLU A 27 17.43 3.87 11.59
CA GLU A 27 17.95 2.51 11.64
C GLU A 27 17.32 1.65 10.52
N ALA A 28 16.00 1.70 10.38
CA ALA A 28 15.31 0.98 9.32
C ALA A 28 15.75 1.43 7.91
N ALA A 29 15.94 2.73 7.70
CA ALA A 29 16.41 3.27 6.43
C ALA A 29 17.84 2.81 6.11
N PHE A 30 18.72 2.77 7.12
CA PHE A 30 20.09 2.26 6.96
C PHE A 30 20.11 0.76 6.64
N VAL A 31 19.28 -0.04 7.32
CA VAL A 31 19.16 -1.49 7.06
C VAL A 31 18.61 -1.78 5.68
N LEU A 32 17.56 -1.06 5.25
CA LEU A 32 16.87 -1.32 3.99
C LEU A 32 17.60 -0.79 2.77
N ARG A 33 18.33 0.33 2.89
CA ARG A 33 18.95 1.06 1.78
C ARG A 33 20.33 1.61 2.17
N PRO A 34 21.31 0.75 2.52
CA PRO A 34 22.64 1.18 2.93
C PRO A 34 23.45 1.86 1.82
N GLU A 35 23.06 1.67 0.56
CA GLU A 35 23.77 2.16 -0.63
C GLU A 35 23.50 3.64 -0.95
N ILE A 36 22.56 4.29 -0.26
CA ILE A 36 22.22 5.70 -0.45
C ILE A 36 22.37 6.50 0.83
N SER A 37 22.45 7.83 0.70
CA SER A 37 22.55 8.70 1.87
C SER A 37 21.34 8.59 2.80
N LEU A 38 21.57 8.66 4.12
CA LEU A 38 20.53 8.54 5.14
C LEU A 38 19.31 9.46 4.89
N PRO A 39 19.47 10.75 4.52
CA PRO A 39 18.33 11.59 4.19
C PRO A 39 17.51 11.08 2.99
N SER A 40 18.16 10.45 2.01
CA SER A 40 17.50 9.86 0.84
C SER A 40 16.80 8.56 1.20
N GLY A 41 17.42 7.71 2.03
CA GLY A 41 16.82 6.50 2.60
C GLY A 41 15.57 6.80 3.42
N LEU A 42 15.62 7.81 4.29
CA LEU A 42 14.47 8.27 5.07
C LEU A 42 13.31 8.74 4.18
N ARG A 43 13.59 9.57 3.16
CA ARG A 43 12.55 9.99 2.19
C ARG A 43 11.95 8.79 1.47
N TRP A 44 12.78 7.85 1.05
CA TRP A 44 12.34 6.62 0.37
C TRP A 44 11.43 5.77 1.26
N LEU A 45 11.76 5.64 2.55
CA LEU A 45 11.00 4.84 3.52
C LEU A 45 9.68 5.52 3.91
N ARG A 46 9.73 6.82 4.27
CA ARG A 46 8.54 7.60 4.66
C ARG A 46 7.47 7.61 3.57
N ARG A 47 7.86 7.72 2.30
CA ARG A 47 6.91 7.67 1.18
C ARG A 47 6.18 6.33 1.10
N ARG A 48 6.86 5.21 1.37
CA ARG A 48 6.24 3.87 1.37
C ARG A 48 5.29 3.69 2.55
N ILE A 49 5.71 4.08 3.75
CA ILE A 49 4.88 4.04 4.96
C ILE A 49 3.60 4.85 4.76
N GLN A 50 3.74 6.12 4.35
CA GLN A 50 2.59 7.01 4.12
C GLN A 50 1.60 6.41 3.11
N TYR A 51 2.13 5.85 2.02
CA TYR A 51 1.29 5.28 0.98
C TYR A 51 0.52 4.03 1.42
N VAL A 52 1.18 3.14 2.16
CA VAL A 52 0.52 1.96 2.73
C VAL A 52 -0.58 2.39 3.71
N LYS A 53 -0.29 3.37 4.57
CA LYS A 53 -1.28 3.94 5.51
C LYS A 53 -2.49 4.51 4.78
N GLU A 54 -2.28 5.32 3.74
CA GLU A 54 -3.37 5.88 2.93
C GLU A 54 -4.22 4.79 2.26
N ALA A 55 -3.58 3.78 1.66
CA ALA A 55 -4.29 2.68 1.01
C ALA A 55 -5.12 1.86 2.00
N LEU A 56 -4.56 1.52 3.17
CA LEU A 56 -5.29 0.80 4.22
C LEU A 56 -6.43 1.64 4.80
N THR A 57 -6.24 2.95 4.95
CA THR A 57 -7.31 3.87 5.39
C THR A 57 -8.49 3.86 4.43
N ILE A 58 -8.21 3.96 3.13
CA ILE A 58 -9.25 3.92 2.10
C ILE A 58 -9.94 2.56 2.09
N LEU A 59 -9.18 1.46 2.18
CA LEU A 59 -9.76 0.12 2.18
C LEU A 59 -10.56 -0.16 3.46
N ALA A 60 -10.13 0.33 4.62
CA ALA A 60 -10.86 0.18 5.87
C ALA A 60 -12.22 0.90 5.80
N GLY A 61 -12.24 2.12 5.22
CA GLY A 61 -13.46 2.87 4.99
C GLY A 61 -14.37 2.26 3.92
N LEU A 62 -13.81 1.76 2.82
CA LEU A 62 -14.59 1.16 1.71
C LEU A 62 -15.17 -0.21 2.06
N LEU A 63 -14.41 -1.05 2.77
CA LEU A 63 -14.83 -2.40 3.11
C LEU A 63 -15.62 -2.48 4.43
N VAL A 64 -15.92 -1.33 5.06
CA VAL A 64 -16.57 -1.21 6.38
C VAL A 64 -15.99 -2.25 7.35
N THR A 65 -14.66 -2.33 7.41
CA THR A 65 -14.03 -3.50 8.04
C THR A 65 -14.11 -3.50 9.56
N GLU A 66 -14.66 -2.45 10.20
CA GLU A 66 -14.60 -2.21 11.66
C GLU A 66 -13.19 -2.41 12.24
N CYS A 67 -12.16 -2.28 11.39
CA CYS A 67 -10.79 -2.64 11.69
C CYS A 67 -9.93 -1.40 11.50
N ALA A 68 -8.97 -1.20 12.40
CA ALA A 68 -8.08 -0.05 12.33
C ALA A 68 -7.24 -0.11 11.02
N PRO A 69 -6.91 1.05 10.43
CA PRO A 69 -6.25 1.15 9.12
C PRO A 69 -4.74 0.93 9.20
N ASP A 70 -4.32 -0.19 9.79
CA ASP A 70 -2.94 -0.61 9.95
C ASP A 70 -2.74 -2.08 9.52
N LEU A 71 -1.48 -2.46 9.25
CA LEU A 71 -1.19 -3.80 8.73
C LEU A 71 -1.55 -4.89 9.74
N GLU A 72 -1.32 -4.69 11.03
CA GLU A 72 -1.52 -5.71 12.06
C GLU A 72 -2.99 -6.08 12.23
N SER A 73 -3.85 -5.07 12.32
CA SER A 73 -5.30 -5.21 12.34
C SER A 73 -5.80 -6.00 11.12
N PHE A 74 -5.27 -5.69 9.92
CA PHE A 74 -5.60 -6.42 8.70
C PHE A 74 -5.03 -7.85 8.69
N ARG A 75 -3.83 -8.11 9.24
CA ARG A 75 -3.29 -9.48 9.36
C ARG A 75 -4.21 -10.36 10.20
N ASN A 76 -4.65 -9.84 11.34
CA ASN A 76 -5.54 -10.54 12.25
C ASN A 76 -6.89 -10.82 11.57
N LYS A 77 -7.43 -9.84 10.84
CA LYS A 77 -8.70 -9.99 10.12
C LYS A 77 -8.63 -10.99 8.96
N PHE A 78 -7.61 -10.92 8.13
CA PHE A 78 -7.47 -11.74 6.91
C PHE A 78 -6.65 -13.01 7.10
N ARG A 79 -6.15 -13.27 8.32
CA ARG A 79 -5.28 -14.41 8.69
C ARG A 79 -4.14 -14.62 7.69
N THR A 80 -3.44 -13.55 7.35
CA THR A 80 -2.35 -13.56 6.36
C THR A 80 -1.22 -12.63 6.78
N ASN A 81 0.01 -12.99 6.44
CA ASN A 81 1.19 -12.14 6.60
C ASN A 81 1.50 -11.30 5.35
N ARG A 82 0.71 -11.45 4.28
CA ARG A 82 0.88 -10.76 2.99
C ARG A 82 -0.39 -9.98 2.65
N VAL A 83 -0.71 -9.00 3.48
CA VAL A 83 -1.99 -8.28 3.45
C VAL A 83 -2.21 -7.60 2.10
N LEU A 84 -1.21 -6.91 1.57
CA LEU A 84 -1.37 -6.12 0.34
C LEU A 84 -1.60 -7.01 -0.89
N ILE A 85 -1.02 -8.22 -0.90
CA ILE A 85 -1.26 -9.21 -1.97
C ILE A 85 -2.65 -9.77 -1.86
N LYS A 86 -3.08 -10.18 -0.65
CA LYS A 86 -4.42 -10.71 -0.42
C LYS A 86 -5.50 -9.71 -0.83
N LEU A 87 -5.34 -8.44 -0.45
CA LEU A 87 -6.27 -7.37 -0.83
C LEU A 87 -6.33 -7.16 -2.35
N ARG A 88 -5.18 -7.21 -3.04
CA ARG A 88 -5.15 -7.14 -4.51
C ARG A 88 -5.84 -8.32 -5.17
N GLU A 89 -5.68 -9.53 -4.63
CA GLU A 89 -6.37 -10.72 -5.14
C GLU A 89 -7.88 -10.63 -4.96
N MET A 90 -8.34 -10.19 -3.79
CA MET A 90 -9.76 -9.98 -3.52
C MET A 90 -10.38 -8.92 -4.43
N GLY A 91 -9.62 -7.86 -4.73
CA GLY A 91 -10.06 -6.79 -5.63
C GLY A 91 -9.86 -7.10 -7.12
N ARG A 92 -9.38 -8.29 -7.52
CA ARG A 92 -8.88 -8.59 -8.87
C ARG A 92 -9.83 -8.14 -9.99
N GLU A 93 -11.11 -8.45 -9.84
CA GLU A 93 -12.16 -8.15 -10.83
C GLU A 93 -12.45 -6.64 -10.92
N TYR A 94 -12.23 -5.91 -9.84
CA TYR A 94 -12.49 -4.47 -9.74
C TYR A 94 -11.25 -3.61 -9.96
N LEU A 95 -10.04 -4.19 -10.00
CA LEU A 95 -8.78 -3.44 -10.21
C LEU A 95 -8.82 -2.50 -11.44
N PRO A 96 -9.44 -2.87 -12.59
CA PRO A 96 -9.48 -1.99 -13.76
C PRO A 96 -10.33 -0.73 -13.57
N SER A 97 -11.34 -0.77 -12.71
CA SER A 97 -12.25 0.36 -12.43
C SER A 97 -11.88 1.13 -11.16
N MET A 98 -10.99 0.58 -10.33
CA MET A 98 -10.57 1.22 -9.09
C MET A 98 -9.60 2.40 -9.32
N PRO A 99 -9.63 3.41 -8.44
CA PRO A 99 -8.63 4.46 -8.42
C PRO A 99 -7.20 3.94 -8.37
N PRO A 100 -6.22 4.54 -9.08
CA PRO A 100 -4.82 4.11 -9.06
C PRO A 100 -4.21 3.98 -7.66
N ILE A 101 -4.77 4.67 -6.66
CA ILE A 101 -4.37 4.52 -5.26
C ILE A 101 -4.70 3.13 -4.73
N VAL A 102 -5.93 2.67 -5.01
CA VAL A 102 -6.55 1.45 -4.46
C VAL A 102 -6.43 0.25 -5.41
N GLY A 103 -6.68 0.45 -6.71
CA GLY A 103 -6.54 -0.57 -7.76
C GLY A 103 -5.08 -0.95 -8.05
N PHE A 104 -4.14 -0.32 -7.37
CA PHE A 104 -2.71 -0.59 -7.43
C PHE A 104 -2.06 -0.53 -8.82
N GLY A 105 -2.78 -0.03 -9.84
CA GLY A 105 -2.33 0.12 -11.22
C GLY A 105 -1.57 1.43 -11.48
N PRO A 106 -0.93 1.58 -12.65
CA PRO A 106 -0.32 2.84 -13.06
C PRO A 106 -1.35 3.97 -13.06
N ARG A 107 -0.90 5.22 -12.84
CA ARG A 107 -1.78 6.39 -13.04
C ARG A 107 -2.30 6.31 -14.47
N SER A 108 -3.58 6.00 -14.64
CA SER A 108 -4.21 6.04 -15.96
C SER A 108 -4.11 7.49 -16.44
N GLY A 109 -3.47 7.72 -17.61
CA GLY A 109 -3.44 9.05 -18.23
C GLY A 109 -4.84 9.54 -18.61
N LYS A 110 -5.80 8.62 -18.70
CA LYS A 110 -7.23 8.91 -18.71
C LYS A 110 -7.70 9.08 -17.27
N ARG A 111 -8.13 10.30 -16.92
CA ARG A 111 -8.98 10.54 -15.74
C ARG A 111 -10.04 9.46 -15.77
N TYR A 112 -10.14 8.72 -14.66
CA TYR A 112 -11.20 7.78 -14.30
C TYR A 112 -12.36 7.83 -15.30
N CYS A 113 -12.53 6.76 -16.09
CA CYS A 113 -13.72 6.62 -16.91
C CYS A 113 -14.91 7.03 -16.03
N HIS A 114 -15.63 8.07 -16.46
CA HIS A 114 -16.89 8.42 -15.87
C HIS A 114 -17.66 7.11 -15.71
N LEU A 115 -17.94 6.73 -14.47
CA LEU A 115 -19.01 5.79 -14.19
C LEU A 115 -20.22 6.36 -14.92
N GLY A 116 -20.51 5.80 -16.09
CA GLY A 116 -21.76 6.03 -16.77
C GLY A 116 -22.82 5.53 -15.81
N PHE A 117 -23.49 6.46 -15.13
CA PHE A 117 -24.80 6.20 -14.58
C PHE A 117 -25.67 5.77 -15.77
N SER A 118 -25.77 4.46 -15.98
CA SER A 118 -26.79 3.91 -16.85
C SER A 118 -28.08 3.95 -16.03
N ASN A 119 -28.82 5.05 -16.14
CA ASN A 119 -30.24 5.04 -15.85
C ASN A 119 -30.90 4.16 -16.90
N ASN A 120 -31.38 2.99 -16.49
CA ASN A 120 -32.66 2.39 -16.88
C ASN A 120 -32.85 1.07 -16.15
#